data_AF-A0A960JVQ4-F1
#
_entry.id   AF-A0A960JVQ4-F1
#
_cell.length_a   1.000
_cell.length_b   1.000
_cell.length_c   1.000
_cell.angle_alpha   90.00
_cell.angle_beta   90.00
_cell.angle_gamma   90.00
#
_symmetry.space_group_name_H-M   'P 1'
#
loop_
_entity.id
_entity.type
_entity.pdbx_description
1 polymer ?
#
loop_
_entity_poly.entity_id
_entity_poly.type
_entity_poly.pdbx_seq_one_letter_code
_entity_poly.pdbx_strand_id
1 'polypeptide(L)'
;MAQVDRVRRVGEAAVATVRRGVSERLAELIRSDPEIAQHAAEVGLVDRAWLEHPAEQPFRTAPPTEMVQRFLESVAERRPSMLASAGLSGIQALSLFRAESIEDAPTQVITVVFTDLEGFTKYTASHGDELAAALIAEHQRQVGPIVRSRGGKIVKRLGDGLMLTFPEPEAGLLAALEMVETVHDPLRLRAGVHSGEAVVTHDDALGHVVNVASRITEQARGGVVLTSVEVRGAVADLEGVKFGRAKRTKLKGVEPMSLVRVESVG
;
A
#
# COMPACT_ATOMS: atom_id res chain seq x y z
N MET A 1 3.12 22.01 -31.00
CA MET A 1 1.74 21.58 -30.65
C MET A 1 1.51 20.08 -30.83
N ALA A 2 1.88 19.45 -31.95
CA ALA A 2 1.60 18.02 -32.21
C ALA A 2 2.20 16.99 -31.21
N GLN A 3 3.28 17.33 -30.51
CA GLN A 3 3.97 16.43 -29.57
C GLN A 3 3.31 16.41 -28.17
N VAL A 4 2.69 17.51 -27.75
CA VAL A 4 1.97 17.64 -26.47
C VAL A 4 0.66 16.86 -26.52
N ASP A 5 -0.06 16.92 -27.65
CA ASP A 5 -1.29 16.15 -27.85
C ASP A 5 -1.06 14.63 -27.92
N ARG A 6 0.12 14.20 -28.39
CA ARG A 6 0.49 12.78 -28.42
C ARG A 6 0.78 12.25 -27.01
N VAL A 7 1.51 13.01 -26.18
CA VAL A 7 1.78 12.65 -24.78
C VAL A 7 0.49 12.61 -23.95
N ARG A 8 -0.42 13.57 -24.17
CA ARG A 8 -1.72 13.61 -23.50
C ARG A 8 -2.60 12.42 -23.86
N ARG A 9 -2.70 12.03 -25.13
CA ARG A 9 -3.49 10.86 -25.57
C ARG A 9 -2.92 9.53 -25.07
N VAL A 10 -1.60 9.41 -24.99
CA VAL A 10 -0.93 8.22 -24.40
C VAL A 10 -1.23 8.14 -22.90
N GLY A 11 -1.21 9.29 -22.20
CA GLY A 11 -1.63 9.38 -20.79
C GLY A 11 -3.11 9.00 -20.59
N GLU A 12 -4.02 9.54 -21.39
CA GLU A 12 -5.46 9.23 -21.34
C GLU A 12 -5.74 7.73 -21.61
N ALA A 13 -5.03 7.12 -22.57
CA ALA A 13 -5.16 5.68 -22.87
C ALA A 13 -4.57 4.78 -21.77
N ALA A 14 -3.45 5.17 -21.18
CA ALA A 14 -2.86 4.48 -20.03
C ALA A 14 -3.78 4.55 -18.80
N VAL A 15 -4.32 5.74 -18.52
CA VAL A 15 -5.28 5.97 -17.43
C VAL A 15 -6.57 5.18 -17.67
N ALA A 16 -7.09 5.14 -18.90
CA ALA A 16 -8.27 4.34 -19.23
C ALA A 16 -8.05 2.84 -19.04
N THR A 17 -6.86 2.34 -19.39
CA THR A 17 -6.49 0.92 -19.21
C THR A 17 -6.36 0.56 -17.74
N VAL A 18 -5.73 1.43 -16.94
CA VAL A 18 -5.65 1.29 -15.48
C VAL A 18 -7.04 1.32 -14.85
N ARG A 19 -7.88 2.28 -15.25
CA ARG A 19 -9.25 2.43 -14.74
C ARG A 19 -10.12 1.21 -15.04
N ARG A 20 -9.97 0.61 -16.23
CA ARG A 20 -10.66 -0.64 -16.61
C ARG A 20 -10.22 -1.81 -15.74
N GLY A 21 -8.91 -2.04 -15.60
CA GLY A 21 -8.39 -3.15 -14.79
C GLY A 21 -8.70 -3.02 -13.30
N VAL A 22 -8.80 -1.80 -12.76
CA VAL A 22 -9.27 -1.55 -11.39
C VAL A 22 -10.77 -1.81 -11.28
N SER A 23 -11.57 -1.38 -12.26
CA SER A 23 -13.03 -1.60 -12.26
C SER A 23 -13.40 -3.07 -12.33
N GLU A 24 -12.72 -3.86 -13.17
CA GLU A 24 -12.93 -5.30 -13.29
C GLU A 24 -12.66 -6.03 -11.97
N ARG A 25 -11.54 -5.71 -11.31
CA ARG A 25 -11.18 -6.31 -10.01
C ARG A 25 -12.15 -5.94 -8.89
N LEU A 26 -12.60 -4.68 -8.87
CA LEU A 26 -13.56 -4.24 -7.86
C LEU A 26 -14.91 -4.93 -8.08
N ALA A 27 -15.35 -5.07 -9.33
CA ALA A 27 -16.57 -5.79 -9.66
C ALA A 27 -16.48 -7.28 -9.30
N GLU A 28 -15.33 -7.93 -9.51
CA GLU A 28 -15.09 -9.31 -9.04
C GLU A 28 -15.18 -9.42 -7.52
N LEU A 29 -14.53 -8.52 -6.78
CA LEU A 29 -14.59 -8.50 -5.32
C LEU A 29 -16.03 -8.34 -4.82
N ILE A 30 -16.78 -7.40 -5.38
CA ILE A 30 -18.18 -7.17 -5.00
C ILE A 30 -19.05 -8.36 -5.40
N ARG A 31 -18.90 -8.92 -6.61
CA ARG A 31 -19.68 -10.08 -7.08
C ARG A 31 -19.38 -11.37 -6.33
N SER A 32 -18.19 -11.51 -5.77
CA SER A 32 -17.80 -12.69 -4.99
C SER A 32 -18.61 -12.86 -3.68
N ASP A 33 -19.37 -11.83 -3.29
CA ASP A 33 -20.23 -11.85 -2.11
C ASP A 33 -21.64 -11.27 -2.44
N PRO A 34 -22.68 -12.12 -2.54
CA PRO A 34 -24.04 -11.69 -2.89
C PRO A 34 -24.64 -10.64 -1.95
N GLU A 35 -24.30 -10.66 -0.66
CA GLU A 35 -24.82 -9.69 0.31
C GLU A 35 -24.18 -8.33 0.12
N ILE A 36 -22.88 -8.29 -0.15
CA ILE A 36 -22.11 -7.07 -0.44
C ILE A 36 -22.56 -6.46 -1.77
N ALA A 37 -22.75 -7.27 -2.81
CA ALA A 37 -23.26 -6.80 -4.10
C ALA A 37 -24.67 -6.22 -4.00
N GLN A 38 -25.55 -6.89 -3.25
CA GLN A 38 -26.91 -6.43 -3.04
C GLN A 38 -26.93 -5.13 -2.23
N HIS A 39 -26.17 -5.06 -1.13
CA HIS A 39 -26.13 -3.88 -0.27
C HIS A 39 -25.51 -2.68 -0.99
N ALA A 40 -24.43 -2.87 -1.75
CA ALA A 40 -23.79 -1.83 -2.54
C ALA A 40 -24.73 -1.27 -3.62
N ALA A 41 -25.54 -2.12 -4.24
CA ALA A 41 -26.55 -1.70 -5.21
C ALA A 41 -27.74 -0.98 -4.54
N GLU A 42 -28.19 -1.44 -3.37
CA GLU A 42 -29.30 -0.84 -2.62
C GLU A 42 -28.98 0.56 -2.09
N VAL A 43 -27.75 0.78 -1.62
CA VAL A 43 -27.32 2.11 -1.15
C VAL A 43 -26.87 3.04 -2.29
N GLY A 44 -26.89 2.58 -3.54
CA GLY A 44 -26.50 3.37 -4.71
C GLY A 44 -24.99 3.55 -4.87
N LEU A 45 -24.18 2.69 -4.23
CA LEU A 45 -22.72 2.70 -4.32
C LEU A 45 -22.21 2.18 -5.67
N VAL A 46 -22.94 1.23 -6.26
CA VAL A 46 -22.64 0.64 -7.56
C VAL A 46 -23.90 0.51 -8.38
N ASP A 47 -23.79 0.86 -9.65
CA ASP A 47 -24.85 0.62 -10.62
C ASP A 47 -24.92 -0.89 -10.93
N ARG A 48 -26.13 -1.47 -10.95
CA ARG A 48 -26.32 -2.89 -11.28
C ARG A 48 -25.82 -3.24 -12.68
N ALA A 49 -26.02 -2.35 -13.66
CA ALA A 49 -25.53 -2.54 -15.02
C ALA A 49 -23.98 -2.46 -15.09
N TRP A 50 -23.34 -1.70 -14.19
CA TRP A 50 -21.88 -1.71 -14.06
C TRP A 50 -21.36 -3.03 -13.48
N LEU A 51 -22.02 -3.60 -12.46
CA LEU A 51 -21.59 -4.89 -11.89
C LEU A 51 -21.60 -6.01 -12.93
N GLU A 52 -22.58 -5.99 -13.83
CA GLU A 52 -22.71 -6.95 -14.93
C GLU A 52 -21.69 -6.70 -16.05
N HIS A 53 -21.42 -5.43 -16.39
CA HIS A 53 -20.54 -5.05 -17.51
C HIS A 53 -19.48 -4.00 -17.12
N PRO A 54 -18.54 -4.32 -16.19
CA PRO A 54 -17.65 -3.33 -15.58
C PRO A 54 -16.60 -2.74 -16.54
N ALA A 55 -16.32 -3.42 -17.65
CA ALA A 55 -15.37 -2.99 -18.67
C ALA A 55 -15.95 -1.99 -19.67
N GLU A 56 -17.28 -1.97 -19.82
CA GLU A 56 -18.01 -1.23 -20.85
C GLU A 56 -18.69 0.04 -20.30
N GLN A 57 -19.03 0.06 -19.00
CA GLN A 57 -19.71 1.19 -18.35
C GLN A 57 -18.92 1.76 -17.15
N PRO A 58 -17.72 2.36 -17.33
CA PRO A 58 -16.94 2.89 -16.22
C PRO A 58 -17.72 3.90 -15.38
N PHE A 59 -17.55 3.87 -14.05
CA PHE A 59 -18.20 4.72 -13.02
C PHE A 59 -18.86 6.00 -13.57
N ARG A 60 -20.19 5.98 -13.72
CA ARG A 60 -20.98 7.13 -14.19
C ARG A 60 -21.55 7.99 -13.06
N THR A 61 -21.66 7.43 -11.86
CA THR A 61 -22.04 8.15 -10.64
C THR A 61 -21.02 7.78 -9.59
N ALA A 62 -20.10 8.71 -9.28
CA ALA A 62 -19.31 8.56 -8.07
C ALA A 62 -20.28 8.64 -6.89
N PRO A 63 -20.34 7.63 -5.99
CA PRO A 63 -21.00 7.83 -4.72
C PRO A 63 -20.24 8.92 -3.97
N PRO A 64 -20.91 9.73 -3.11
CA PRO A 64 -20.20 10.59 -2.19
C PRO A 64 -19.12 9.78 -1.47
N THR A 65 -17.90 10.31 -1.35
CA THR A 65 -16.76 9.66 -0.69
C THR A 65 -17.14 9.04 0.66
N GLU A 66 -18.05 9.67 1.39
CA GLU A 66 -18.59 9.21 2.67
C GLU A 66 -19.35 7.87 2.58
N MET A 67 -20.04 7.60 1.46
CA MET A 67 -20.79 6.36 1.24
C MET A 67 -19.87 5.18 0.91
N VAL A 68 -18.83 5.44 0.10
CA VAL A 68 -17.76 4.46 -0.16
C VAL A 68 -17.02 4.14 1.14
N GLN A 69 -16.73 5.15 1.95
CA GLN A 69 -16.09 5.00 3.24
C GLN A 69 -16.91 4.11 4.19
N ARG A 70 -18.18 4.43 4.41
CA ARG A 70 -19.05 3.63 5.30
C ARG A 70 -19.21 2.19 4.81
N PHE A 71 -19.25 1.98 3.50
CA PHE A 71 -19.31 0.64 2.94
C PHE A 71 -18.03 -0.14 3.21
N LEU A 72 -16.86 0.47 2.97
CA LEU A 72 -15.56 -0.14 3.26
C LEU A 72 -15.37 -0.42 4.75
N GLU A 73 -15.77 0.51 5.62
CA GLU A 73 -15.79 0.31 7.07
C GLU A 73 -16.72 -0.86 7.42
N SER A 74 -17.93 -0.92 6.86
CA SER A 74 -18.86 -2.04 7.13
C SER A 74 -18.35 -3.39 6.62
N VAL A 75 -17.63 -3.42 5.49
CA VAL A 75 -17.04 -4.65 4.94
C VAL A 75 -15.82 -5.06 5.76
N ALA A 76 -14.98 -4.12 6.18
CA ALA A 76 -13.84 -4.36 7.07
C ALA A 76 -14.28 -4.84 8.46
N GLU A 77 -15.38 -4.29 9.00
CA GLU A 77 -15.99 -4.68 10.27
C GLU A 77 -16.65 -6.05 10.20
N ARG A 78 -17.29 -6.39 9.06
CA ARG A 78 -18.04 -7.66 8.92
C ARG A 78 -17.17 -8.83 8.50
N ARG A 79 -16.13 -8.63 7.67
CA ARG A 79 -15.23 -9.70 7.18
C ARG A 79 -13.78 -9.22 7.01
N PRO A 80 -12.97 -9.21 8.09
CA PRO A 80 -11.57 -8.79 8.03
C PRO A 80 -10.71 -9.62 7.05
N SER A 81 -11.11 -10.87 6.75
CA SER A 81 -10.41 -11.80 5.85
C SER A 81 -10.41 -11.41 4.36
N MET A 82 -11.28 -10.50 3.91
CA MET A 82 -11.28 -9.97 2.53
C MET A 82 -10.16 -8.95 2.28
N LEU A 83 -9.73 -8.22 3.31
CA LEU A 83 -8.57 -7.31 3.21
C LEU A 83 -7.26 -8.10 3.10
N ALA A 84 -7.20 -9.27 3.76
CA ALA A 84 -6.05 -10.17 3.74
C ALA A 84 -5.88 -10.92 2.40
N SER A 85 -6.96 -11.16 1.65
CA SER A 85 -6.90 -11.90 0.37
C SER A 85 -6.55 -11.03 -0.84
N ALA A 86 -6.76 -9.71 -0.76
CA ALA A 86 -6.47 -8.77 -1.83
C ALA A 86 -4.97 -8.37 -1.91
N GLY A 87 -4.22 -8.56 -0.81
CA GLY A 87 -2.82 -8.14 -0.67
C GLY A 87 -2.62 -6.62 -0.80
N LEU A 88 -1.36 -6.15 -0.66
CA LEU A 88 -1.03 -4.72 -0.81
C LEU A 88 -1.54 -4.11 -2.13
N SER A 89 -1.66 -4.93 -3.19
CA SER A 89 -2.16 -4.52 -4.50
C SER A 89 -3.64 -4.12 -4.51
N GLY A 90 -4.52 -4.87 -3.82
CA GLY A 90 -5.95 -4.52 -3.74
C GLY A 90 -6.19 -3.29 -2.88
N ILE A 91 -5.38 -3.14 -1.84
CA ILE A 91 -5.40 -1.98 -0.95
C ILE A 91 -4.88 -0.70 -1.65
N GLN A 92 -3.89 -0.82 -2.54
CA GLN A 92 -3.47 0.27 -3.41
C GLN A 92 -4.58 0.71 -4.37
N ALA A 93 -5.39 -0.23 -4.88
CA ALA A 93 -6.53 0.11 -5.72
C ALA A 93 -7.55 0.96 -4.94
N LEU A 94 -7.77 0.68 -3.64
CA LEU A 94 -8.60 1.51 -2.75
C LEU A 94 -8.09 2.95 -2.61
N SER A 95 -6.78 3.16 -2.73
CA SER A 95 -6.15 4.49 -2.61
C SER A 95 -6.46 5.42 -3.79
N LEU A 96 -6.80 4.88 -4.96
CA LEU A 96 -7.22 5.67 -6.12
C LEU A 96 -8.62 6.29 -5.94
N PHE A 97 -9.43 5.75 -5.02
CA PHE A 97 -10.79 6.23 -4.76
C PHE A 97 -10.86 7.40 -3.77
N ARG A 98 -9.75 7.71 -3.06
CA ARG A 98 -9.63 8.89 -2.16
C ARG A 98 -9.28 10.20 -2.89
N ALA A 99 -9.35 10.19 -4.22
CA ALA A 99 -8.86 11.28 -5.06
C ALA A 99 -9.68 12.58 -5.05
N GLU A 100 -10.74 12.70 -4.23
CA GLU A 100 -11.62 13.89 -4.22
C GLU A 100 -11.01 15.13 -3.55
N SER A 101 -9.70 15.17 -3.24
CA SER A 101 -9.08 16.34 -2.58
C SER A 101 -7.64 16.66 -3.02
N ILE A 102 -7.21 16.22 -4.21
CA ILE A 102 -5.77 16.20 -4.58
C ILE A 102 -5.39 17.26 -5.62
N GLU A 103 -6.33 18.09 -6.09
CA GLU A 103 -6.07 19.02 -7.20
C GLU A 103 -5.02 20.12 -6.88
N ASP A 104 -4.74 20.41 -5.61
CA ASP A 104 -3.76 21.45 -5.18
C ASP A 104 -2.66 20.97 -4.21
N ALA A 105 -2.52 19.65 -4.01
CA ALA A 105 -1.55 19.13 -3.06
C ALA A 105 -0.10 19.21 -3.61
N PRO A 106 0.89 19.66 -2.79
CA PRO A 106 2.26 19.80 -3.26
C PRO A 106 2.89 18.44 -3.58
N THR A 107 3.61 18.39 -4.71
CA THR A 107 4.54 17.31 -5.01
C THR A 107 5.82 17.53 -4.22
N GLN A 108 6.25 16.53 -3.46
CA GLN A 108 7.50 16.55 -2.71
C GLN A 108 8.17 15.18 -2.73
N VAL A 109 9.49 15.18 -2.54
CA VAL A 109 10.24 13.93 -2.32
C VAL A 109 9.96 13.46 -0.90
N ILE A 110 9.56 12.20 -0.78
CA ILE A 110 9.35 11.53 0.51
C ILE A 110 9.96 10.14 0.48
N THR A 111 10.15 9.57 1.66
CA THR A 111 10.47 8.17 1.85
C THR A 111 9.23 7.40 2.25
N VAL A 112 8.89 6.37 1.49
CA VAL A 112 7.78 5.47 1.78
C VAL A 112 8.34 4.16 2.33
N VAL A 113 7.81 3.75 3.48
CA VAL A 113 8.09 2.44 4.08
C VAL A 113 6.79 1.65 4.13
N PHE A 114 6.81 0.46 3.55
CA PHE A 114 5.73 -0.51 3.73
C PHE A 114 6.19 -1.63 4.64
N THR A 115 5.37 -1.97 5.62
CA THR A 115 5.58 -3.14 6.49
C THR A 115 4.46 -4.15 6.30
N ASP A 116 4.74 -5.41 6.64
CA ASP A 116 3.80 -6.53 6.49
C ASP A 116 4.22 -7.69 7.40
N LEU A 117 3.28 -8.51 7.90
CA LEU A 117 3.59 -9.68 8.73
C LEU A 117 3.70 -10.93 7.86
N GLU A 118 4.89 -11.54 7.81
CA GLU A 118 5.08 -12.76 7.02
C GLU A 118 4.26 -13.92 7.60
N GLY A 119 3.34 -14.46 6.80
CA GLY A 119 2.50 -15.62 7.18
C GLY A 119 1.17 -15.26 7.86
N PHE A 120 0.78 -13.98 7.90
CA PHE A 120 -0.45 -13.54 8.56
C PHE A 120 -1.73 -14.22 8.06
N THR A 121 -1.86 -14.43 6.74
CA THR A 121 -3.01 -15.14 6.17
C THR A 121 -3.15 -16.56 6.75
N LYS A 122 -2.02 -17.28 6.89
CA LYS A 122 -2.00 -18.63 7.45
C LYS A 122 -2.29 -18.61 8.96
N TYR A 123 -1.76 -17.61 9.66
CA TYR A 123 -2.03 -17.42 11.09
C TYR A 123 -3.53 -17.23 11.34
N THR A 124 -4.17 -16.33 10.60
CA THR A 124 -5.61 -16.05 10.68
C THR A 124 -6.44 -17.31 10.40
N ALA A 125 -6.11 -18.05 9.34
CA ALA A 125 -6.81 -19.30 9.02
C ALA A 125 -6.70 -20.38 10.11
N SER A 126 -5.62 -20.35 10.90
CA SER A 126 -5.34 -21.37 11.94
C SER A 126 -5.84 -20.97 13.33
N HIS A 127 -5.91 -19.66 13.63
CA HIS A 127 -6.18 -19.13 14.97
C HIS A 127 -7.50 -18.34 15.07
N GLY A 128 -8.12 -18.01 13.93
CA GLY A 128 -9.34 -17.22 13.87
C GLY A 128 -9.11 -15.71 13.89
N ASP A 129 -10.17 -14.97 13.54
CA ASP A 129 -10.12 -13.52 13.31
C ASP A 129 -9.87 -12.71 14.60
N GLU A 130 -10.33 -13.18 15.76
CA GLU A 130 -10.14 -12.50 17.04
C GLU A 130 -8.66 -12.42 17.45
N LEU A 131 -7.95 -13.55 17.36
CA LEU A 131 -6.50 -13.59 17.64
C LEU A 131 -5.70 -12.83 16.58
N ALA A 132 -6.13 -12.87 15.32
CA ALA A 132 -5.51 -12.10 14.24
C ALA A 132 -5.66 -10.58 14.47
N ALA A 133 -6.83 -10.12 14.91
CA ALA A 133 -7.06 -8.71 15.24
C ALA A 133 -6.24 -8.26 16.46
N ALA A 134 -6.13 -9.10 17.49
CA ALA A 134 -5.29 -8.83 18.66
C ALA A 134 -3.81 -8.70 18.27
N LEU A 135 -3.33 -9.56 17.36
CA LEU A 135 -1.97 -9.52 16.84
C LEU A 135 -1.70 -8.22 16.06
N ILE A 136 -2.62 -7.81 15.18
CA ILE A 136 -2.52 -6.53 14.46
C ILE A 136 -2.44 -5.37 15.47
N ALA A 137 -3.29 -5.38 16.49
CA ALA A 137 -3.33 -4.31 17.48
C ALA A 137 -2.00 -4.22 18.26
N GLU A 138 -1.40 -5.34 18.66
CA GLU A 138 -0.08 -5.36 19.31
C GLU A 138 1.03 -4.86 18.39
N HIS A 139 1.10 -5.37 17.15
CA HIS A 139 2.04 -4.89 16.14
C HIS A 139 1.96 -3.37 15.98
N GLN A 140 0.76 -2.82 15.86
CA GLN A 140 0.55 -1.38 15.70
C GLN A 140 0.90 -0.58 16.97
N ARG A 141 0.71 -1.15 18.17
CA ARG A 141 1.16 -0.53 19.43
C ARG A 141 2.68 -0.40 19.49
N GLN A 142 3.41 -1.42 19.04
CA GLN A 142 4.88 -1.44 19.04
C GLN A 142 5.47 -0.50 17.97
N VAL A 143 4.90 -0.48 16.77
CA VAL A 143 5.39 0.33 15.65
C VAL A 143 5.13 1.83 15.83
N GLY A 144 3.99 2.20 16.43
CA GLY A 144 3.59 3.60 16.56
C GLY A 144 4.64 4.53 17.18
N PRO A 145 5.23 4.19 18.35
CA PRO A 145 6.31 4.95 18.96
C PRO A 145 7.56 5.10 18.06
N ILE A 146 7.98 4.02 17.39
CA ILE A 146 9.18 4.00 16.51
C ILE A 146 9.00 4.95 15.33
N VAL A 147 7.81 4.95 14.71
CA VAL A 147 7.50 5.84 13.60
C VAL A 147 7.54 7.30 14.06
N ARG A 148 6.93 7.61 15.20
CA ARG A 148 6.89 8.98 15.74
C ARG A 148 8.26 9.49 16.17
N SER A 149 9.09 8.65 16.81
CA SER A 149 10.42 9.07 17.29
C SER A 149 11.35 9.50 16.15
N ARG A 150 11.07 9.05 14.91
CA ARG A 150 11.82 9.36 13.70
C ARG A 150 11.11 10.35 12.76
N GLY A 151 10.09 11.06 13.26
CA GLY A 151 9.35 12.07 12.50
C GLY A 151 8.48 11.49 11.37
N GLY A 152 8.24 10.18 11.38
CA GLY A 152 7.38 9.51 10.41
C GLY A 152 5.90 9.63 10.73
N LYS A 153 5.07 9.27 9.75
CA LYS A 153 3.61 9.19 9.88
C LYS A 153 3.13 7.82 9.44
N ILE A 154 2.18 7.27 10.19
CA ILE A 154 1.37 6.13 9.72
C ILE A 154 0.28 6.71 8.83
N VAL A 155 0.44 6.59 7.52
CA VAL A 155 -0.52 7.12 6.54
C VAL A 155 -1.69 6.16 6.38
N LYS A 156 -1.42 4.85 6.31
CA LYS A 156 -2.48 3.83 6.17
C LYS A 156 -2.20 2.58 7.00
N ARG A 157 -3.30 2.01 7.53
CA ARG A 157 -3.35 0.70 8.18
C ARG A 157 -4.01 -0.28 7.21
N LEU A 158 -3.31 -1.34 6.86
CA LEU A 158 -3.62 -2.21 5.72
C LEU A 158 -3.83 -3.65 6.19
N GLY A 159 -4.66 -3.82 7.23
CA GLY A 159 -4.73 -5.08 7.96
C GLY A 159 -3.45 -5.30 8.76
N ASP A 160 -2.67 -6.29 8.38
CA ASP A 160 -1.38 -6.65 8.99
C ASP A 160 -0.20 -5.80 8.50
N GLY A 161 -0.37 -5.09 7.38
CA GLY A 161 0.62 -4.16 6.86
C GLY A 161 0.37 -2.71 7.24
N LEU A 162 1.42 -1.88 7.13
CA LEU A 162 1.36 -0.43 7.31
C LEU A 162 1.98 0.27 6.11
N MET A 163 1.41 1.41 5.74
CA MET A 163 2.05 2.40 4.87
C MET A 163 2.49 3.58 5.70
N LEU A 164 3.79 3.84 5.67
CA LEU A 164 4.43 4.88 6.46
C LEU A 164 5.15 5.85 5.53
N THR A 165 5.21 7.11 5.93
CA THR A 165 5.98 8.14 5.21
C THR A 165 6.94 8.83 6.16
N PHE A 166 8.13 9.10 5.67
CA PHE A 166 9.18 9.82 6.37
C PHE A 166 9.68 10.97 5.48
N PRO A 167 10.11 12.09 6.07
CA PRO A 167 10.67 13.20 5.30
C PRO A 167 12.00 12.81 4.65
N GLU A 168 12.81 12.00 5.33
CA GLU A 168 14.16 11.65 4.93
C GLU A 168 14.38 10.12 4.79
N PRO A 169 15.19 9.66 3.82
CA PRO A 169 15.49 8.24 3.60
C PRO A 169 16.12 7.55 4.81
N GLU A 170 17.01 8.25 5.52
CA GLU A 170 17.67 7.73 6.72
C GLU A 170 16.65 7.41 7.81
N ALA A 171 15.74 8.35 8.09
CA ALA A 171 14.71 8.19 9.10
C ALA A 171 13.82 6.97 8.81
N GLY A 172 13.39 6.82 7.55
CA GLY A 172 12.59 5.67 7.14
C GLY A 172 13.35 4.34 7.23
N LEU A 173 14.64 4.33 6.87
CA LEU A 173 15.45 3.12 6.91
C LEU A 173 15.72 2.64 8.34
N LEU A 174 16.12 3.55 9.22
CA LEU A 174 16.37 3.23 10.62
C LEU A 174 15.07 2.83 11.35
N ALA A 175 13.95 3.47 11.02
CA ALA A 175 12.64 3.04 11.54
C ALA A 175 12.33 1.61 11.09
N ALA A 176 12.56 1.30 9.80
CA ALA A 176 12.31 -0.03 9.26
C ALA A 176 13.13 -1.12 9.98
N LEU A 177 14.40 -0.86 10.24
CA LEU A 177 15.29 -1.78 10.97
C LEU A 177 14.77 -2.04 12.39
N GLU A 178 14.50 -0.97 13.14
CA GLU A 178 14.01 -1.07 14.52
C GLU A 178 12.65 -1.79 14.60
N MET A 179 11.74 -1.55 13.64
CA MET A 179 10.45 -2.23 13.58
C MET A 179 10.58 -3.74 13.32
N VAL A 180 11.45 -4.16 12.37
CA VAL A 180 11.62 -5.60 12.09
C VAL A 180 12.35 -6.36 13.19
N GLU A 181 13.15 -5.66 14.01
CA GLU A 181 13.77 -6.22 15.21
C GLU A 181 12.78 -6.32 16.38
N THR A 182 11.96 -5.28 16.56
CA THR A 182 10.95 -5.22 17.63
C THR A 182 9.85 -6.25 17.43
N VAL A 183 9.37 -6.42 16.19
CA VAL A 183 8.20 -7.27 15.88
C VAL A 183 8.64 -8.61 15.30
N HIS A 184 8.80 -9.61 16.17
CA HIS A 184 9.31 -10.94 15.79
C HIS A 184 8.42 -12.13 16.19
N ASP A 185 7.48 -11.97 17.13
CA ASP A 185 6.61 -13.05 17.62
C ASP A 185 5.12 -12.66 17.59
N PRO A 186 4.20 -13.59 17.32
CA PRO A 186 4.42 -14.93 16.73
C PRO A 186 4.80 -14.87 15.24
N LEU A 187 4.72 -13.70 14.61
CA LEU A 187 5.05 -13.49 13.20
C LEU A 187 6.13 -12.41 13.08
N ARG A 188 7.02 -12.59 12.10
CA ARG A 188 8.10 -11.64 11.84
C ARG A 188 7.64 -10.58 10.86
N LEU A 189 7.90 -9.31 11.21
CA LEU A 189 7.66 -8.19 10.33
C LEU A 189 8.70 -8.13 9.22
N ARG A 190 8.28 -7.77 8.01
CA ARG A 190 9.16 -7.44 6.88
C ARG A 190 8.92 -6.01 6.44
N ALA A 191 9.93 -5.38 5.85
CA ALA A 191 9.83 -3.99 5.41
C ALA A 191 10.48 -3.76 4.04
N GLY A 192 9.89 -2.83 3.29
CA GLY A 192 10.41 -2.32 2.03
C GLY A 192 10.45 -0.80 2.05
N VAL A 193 11.58 -0.23 1.60
CA VAL A 193 11.84 1.21 1.64
C VAL A 193 12.17 1.73 0.25
N HIS A 194 11.52 2.83 -0.13
CA HIS A 194 11.85 3.57 -1.36
C HIS A 194 11.62 5.07 -1.16
N SER A 195 12.32 5.89 -1.94
CA SER A 195 12.14 7.36 -1.92
C SER A 195 11.94 7.89 -3.32
N GLY A 196 11.13 8.92 -3.43
CA GLY A 196 10.77 9.52 -4.71
C GLY A 196 9.66 10.55 -4.54
N GLU A 197 9.29 11.17 -5.66
CA GLU A 197 8.23 12.17 -5.69
C GLU A 197 6.85 11.54 -5.43
N ALA A 198 6.10 12.18 -4.54
CA ALA A 198 4.70 11.91 -4.29
C ALA A 198 3.93 13.23 -4.15
N VAL A 199 2.65 13.18 -4.52
CA VAL A 199 1.69 14.19 -4.11
C VAL A 199 1.26 13.85 -2.68
N VAL A 200 1.49 14.77 -1.75
CA VAL A 200 1.28 14.53 -0.31
C VAL A 200 0.19 15.46 0.22
N THR A 201 -0.78 14.88 0.90
CA THR A 201 -1.81 15.59 1.65
C THR A 201 -1.60 15.38 3.15
N HIS A 202 -2.47 15.96 3.99
CA HIS A 202 -2.42 15.72 5.43
C HIS A 202 -2.52 14.22 5.78
N ASP A 203 -3.35 13.46 5.06
CA ASP A 203 -3.74 12.08 5.40
C ASP A 203 -3.39 11.03 4.33
N ASP A 204 -2.78 11.43 3.23
CA ASP A 204 -2.47 10.52 2.13
C ASP A 204 -1.20 10.91 1.35
N ALA A 205 -0.59 9.93 0.69
CA ALA A 205 0.48 10.11 -0.28
C ALA A 205 0.22 9.25 -1.51
N LEU A 206 0.28 9.86 -2.69
CA LEU A 206 0.09 9.19 -3.97
C LEU A 206 1.29 9.41 -4.88
N GLY A 207 1.72 8.35 -5.56
CA GLY A 207 2.80 8.44 -6.54
C GLY A 207 3.35 7.08 -6.90
N HIS A 208 4.18 7.06 -7.94
CA HIS A 208 4.90 5.84 -8.33
C HIS A 208 5.75 5.29 -7.17
N VAL A 209 6.29 6.17 -6.33
CA VAL A 209 7.08 5.80 -5.15
C VAL A 209 6.33 4.84 -4.20
N VAL A 210 5.02 5.02 -4.04
CA VAL A 210 4.17 4.17 -3.18
C VAL A 210 4.07 2.75 -3.77
N ASN A 211 3.91 2.66 -5.08
CA ASN A 211 3.84 1.37 -5.79
C ASN A 211 5.18 0.65 -5.78
N VAL A 212 6.29 1.36 -5.91
CA VAL A 212 7.61 0.75 -5.84
C VAL A 212 7.88 0.23 -4.43
N ALA A 213 7.64 1.04 -3.40
CA ALA A 213 7.88 0.66 -2.00
C ALA A 213 7.10 -0.62 -1.62
N SER A 214 5.82 -0.71 -1.99
CA SER A 214 5.01 -1.91 -1.72
C SER A 214 5.59 -3.17 -2.38
N ARG A 215 6.04 -3.06 -3.64
CA ARG A 215 6.61 -4.19 -4.39
C ARG A 215 7.94 -4.61 -3.82
N ILE A 216 8.72 -3.69 -3.26
CA ILE A 216 9.95 -4.02 -2.53
C ILE A 216 9.60 -4.83 -1.27
N THR A 217 8.59 -4.42 -0.49
CA THR A 217 8.15 -5.16 0.70
C THR A 217 7.70 -6.58 0.37
N GLU A 218 6.99 -6.77 -0.74
CA GLU A 218 6.56 -8.11 -1.20
C GLU A 218 7.73 -9.06 -1.49
N GLN A 219 8.93 -8.54 -1.81
CA GLN A 219 10.14 -9.34 -2.01
C GLN A 219 10.89 -9.65 -0.70
N ALA A 220 10.57 -8.95 0.38
CA ALA A 220 11.21 -9.15 1.67
C ALA A 220 10.67 -10.40 2.37
N ARG A 221 11.54 -11.06 3.14
CA ARG A 221 11.18 -12.15 4.07
C ARG A 221 10.97 -11.58 5.47
N GLY A 222 10.33 -12.35 6.35
CA GLY A 222 10.18 -11.99 7.76
C GLY A 222 11.51 -11.65 8.42
N GLY A 223 11.58 -10.50 9.07
CA GLY A 223 12.77 -9.94 9.71
C GLY A 223 13.78 -9.31 8.73
N VAL A 224 13.39 -9.04 7.49
CA VAL A 224 14.27 -8.44 6.48
C VAL A 224 13.75 -7.07 6.06
N VAL A 225 14.67 -6.10 6.03
CA VAL A 225 14.47 -4.82 5.35
C VAL A 225 15.09 -4.89 3.96
N LEU A 226 14.30 -4.61 2.94
CA LEU A 226 14.79 -4.37 1.58
C LEU A 226 14.64 -2.90 1.22
N THR A 227 15.60 -2.38 0.46
CA THR A 227 15.56 -1.01 -0.06
C THR A 227 16.05 -0.94 -1.50
N SER A 228 15.60 0.09 -2.21
CA SER A 228 16.12 0.45 -3.53
C SER A 228 17.58 0.95 -3.46
N VAL A 229 18.34 0.82 -4.55
CA VAL A 229 19.72 1.38 -4.61
C VAL A 229 19.75 2.91 -4.53
N GLU A 230 18.68 3.57 -4.93
CA GLU A 230 18.48 5.01 -4.85
C GLU A 230 18.46 5.47 -3.38
N VAL A 231 17.70 4.78 -2.52
CA VAL A 231 17.69 5.04 -1.07
C VAL A 231 19.06 4.76 -0.47
N ARG A 232 19.72 3.66 -0.83
CA ARG A 232 21.09 3.38 -0.38
C ARG A 232 22.04 4.52 -0.75
N GLY A 233 21.93 5.06 -1.97
CA GLY A 233 22.76 6.18 -2.41
C GLY A 233 22.47 7.47 -1.66
N ALA A 234 21.21 7.70 -1.27
CA ALA A 234 20.78 8.92 -0.59
C ALA A 234 21.20 8.99 0.89
N VAL A 235 21.33 7.86 1.57
CA VAL A 235 21.66 7.84 3.02
C VAL A 235 23.17 7.85 3.33
N ALA A 236 24.04 7.62 2.34
CA ALA A 236 25.48 7.47 2.53
C ALA A 236 25.85 6.52 3.69
N ASP A 237 27.09 6.56 4.21
CA ASP A 237 27.55 5.66 5.26
C ASP A 237 26.82 5.95 6.59
N LEU A 238 25.79 5.14 6.88
CA LEU A 238 25.07 5.14 8.15
C LEU A 238 25.80 4.27 9.18
N GLU A 239 26.15 4.86 10.32
CA GLU A 239 26.74 4.13 11.44
C GLU A 239 25.80 3.03 11.93
N GLY A 240 26.35 1.85 12.21
CA GLY A 240 25.55 0.70 12.66
C GLY A 240 24.63 0.10 11.59
N VAL A 241 24.77 0.47 10.31
CA VAL A 241 23.95 -0.09 9.22
C VAL A 241 24.83 -0.71 8.14
N LYS A 242 24.50 -1.92 7.72
CA LYS A 242 25.17 -2.62 6.63
C LYS A 242 24.24 -2.85 5.45
N PHE A 243 24.73 -2.46 4.28
CA PHE A 243 24.08 -2.74 3.01
C PHE A 243 24.68 -3.99 2.36
N GLY A 244 23.82 -4.95 2.04
CA GLY A 244 24.19 -6.14 1.29
C GLY A 244 24.53 -5.85 -0.18
N ARG A 245 24.79 -6.92 -0.94
CA ARG A 245 25.01 -6.82 -2.39
C ARG A 245 23.70 -6.45 -3.09
N ALA A 246 23.76 -5.48 -4.01
CA ALA A 246 22.64 -5.13 -4.87
C ALA A 246 22.28 -6.30 -5.80
N LYS A 247 21.00 -6.65 -5.84
CA LYS A 247 20.45 -7.71 -6.69
C LYS A 247 19.37 -7.15 -7.60
N ARG A 248 19.55 -7.33 -8.91
CA ARG A 248 18.53 -6.95 -9.91
C ARG A 248 17.31 -7.85 -9.75
N THR A 249 16.15 -7.24 -9.60
CA THR A 249 14.89 -7.90 -9.28
C THR A 249 13.79 -7.38 -10.21
N LYS A 250 13.00 -8.30 -10.76
CA LYS A 250 11.81 -7.95 -11.53
C LYS A 250 10.63 -7.80 -10.57
N LEU A 251 10.04 -6.62 -10.54
CA LEU A 251 8.89 -6.29 -9.71
C LEU A 251 7.62 -6.26 -10.57
N LYS A 252 6.48 -6.65 -10.01
CA LYS A 252 5.21 -6.67 -10.75
C LYS A 252 4.74 -5.24 -11.04
N GLY A 253 4.68 -4.86 -12.33
CA GLY A 253 4.20 -3.55 -12.76
C GLY A 253 5.17 -2.40 -12.50
N VAL A 254 6.43 -2.70 -12.23
CA VAL A 254 7.52 -1.74 -12.00
C VAL A 254 8.72 -2.18 -12.86
N GLU A 255 9.43 -1.21 -13.43
CA GLU A 255 10.65 -1.47 -14.20
C GLU A 255 11.67 -2.27 -13.36
N PRO A 256 12.41 -3.23 -13.94
CA PRO A 256 13.40 -4.00 -13.20
C PRO A 256 14.44 -3.11 -12.55
N MET A 257 14.57 -3.20 -11.22
CA MET A 257 15.48 -2.38 -10.44
C MET A 257 16.37 -3.24 -9.54
N SER A 258 17.40 -2.62 -8.94
CA SER A 258 18.28 -3.31 -8.00
C SER A 258 17.82 -3.06 -6.57
N LEU A 259 17.67 -4.14 -5.81
CA LEU A 259 17.32 -4.09 -4.39
C LEU A 259 18.52 -4.49 -3.53
N VAL A 260 18.57 -3.92 -2.35
CA VAL A 260 19.63 -4.14 -1.36
C VAL A 260 18.97 -4.55 -0.04
N ARG A 261 19.50 -5.61 0.57
CA ARG A 261 19.15 -5.97 1.95
C ARG A 261 19.89 -5.06 2.92
N VAL A 262 19.20 -4.60 3.94
CA VAL A 262 19.75 -3.74 4.98
C VAL A 262 19.67 -4.47 6.31
N GLU A 263 20.75 -4.38 7.08
CA GLU A 263 20.89 -5.02 8.39
C GLU A 263 21.45 -4.01 9.38
N SER A 264 20.95 -4.05 10.61
CA SER A 264 21.60 -3.38 11.74
C SER A 264 22.87 -4.15 12.10
N VAL A 265 23.92 -3.42 12.46
CA VAL A 265 25.19 -3.97 12.95
C VAL A 265 25.35 -3.45 14.38
N GLY A 266 24.90 -4.27 15.33
CA GLY A 266 25.06 -4.10 16.77
C GLY A 266 25.79 -5.29 17.36
#